data_AF-R5TKV6-F1
#
_entry.id   AF-R5TKV6-F1
#
_cell.length_a   1.000
_cell.length_b   1.000
_cell.length_c   1.000
_cell.angle_alpha   90.00
_cell.angle_beta   90.00
_cell.angle_gamma   90.00
#
_symmetry.space_group_name_H-M   'P 1'
#
loop_
_entity.id
_entity.type
_entity.pdbx_description
1 polymer ?
#
loop_
_entity_poly.entity_id
_entity_poly.type
_entity_poly.pdbx_seq_one_letter_code
_entity_poly.pdbx_strand_id
1 'polypeptide(L)'
;MKLKNILIVVKDIEKSKQFYHDLFGLDMVLDNDGNIILTEGLVLQEEKIWKKFLEKEIISESNSCELYFEEREIEKFVQKLEKLYPSIQYVNRLTTHSWGQKVARFYDLDGNLIEVGTPM
;
A
#
# COMPACT_ATOMS: atom_id res chain seq x y z
N MET A 1 -23.51 -12.76 2.92
CA MET A 1 -22.46 -12.04 2.16
C MET A 1 -21.21 -11.96 3.02
N LYS A 2 -20.00 -11.94 2.45
CA LYS A 2 -18.71 -11.86 3.17
C LYS A 2 -17.73 -10.97 2.41
N LEU A 3 -16.98 -10.11 3.10
CA LEU A 3 -15.84 -9.40 2.51
C LEU A 3 -14.73 -10.41 2.19
N LYS A 4 -14.08 -10.24 1.03
CA LYS A 4 -13.08 -11.20 0.55
C LYS A 4 -11.70 -10.57 0.42
N ASN A 5 -11.61 -9.41 -0.22
CA ASN A 5 -10.36 -8.76 -0.57
C ASN A 5 -10.54 -7.24 -0.50
N ILE A 6 -9.41 -6.54 -0.42
CA ILE A 6 -9.32 -5.09 -0.62
C ILE A 6 -8.60 -4.85 -1.94
N LEU A 7 -9.17 -4.04 -2.83
CA LEU A 7 -8.60 -3.72 -4.14
C LEU A 7 -8.08 -2.29 -4.13
N ILE A 8 -6.84 -2.12 -4.57
CA ILE A 8 -6.25 -0.82 -4.89
C ILE A 8 -5.90 -0.76 -6.38
N VAL A 9 -5.91 0.45 -6.92
CA VAL A 9 -5.62 0.69 -8.33
C VAL A 9 -4.17 1.10 -8.46
N VAL A 10 -3.47 0.49 -9.41
CA VAL A 10 -2.04 0.73 -9.66
C VAL A 10 -1.78 0.91 -11.15
N LYS A 11 -0.74 1.68 -11.50
CA LYS A 11 -0.40 1.94 -12.92
C LYS A 11 0.47 0.86 -13.53
N ASP A 12 1.30 0.22 -12.72
CA ASP A 12 2.28 -0.78 -13.15
C ASP A 12 2.29 -1.96 -12.16
N ILE A 13 1.64 -3.05 -12.56
CA ILE A 13 1.41 -4.23 -11.72
C ILE A 13 2.73 -4.82 -11.20
N GLU A 14 3.75 -4.92 -12.04
CA GLU A 14 5.01 -5.54 -11.67
C GLU A 14 5.78 -4.69 -10.66
N LYS A 15 5.80 -3.36 -10.84
CA LYS A 15 6.42 -2.45 -9.86
C LYS A 15 5.68 -2.44 -8.54
N SER A 16 4.36 -2.44 -8.56
CA SER A 16 3.56 -2.44 -7.33
C SER A 16 3.70 -3.79 -6.60
N LYS A 17 3.70 -4.91 -7.33
CA LYS A 17 4.01 -6.23 -6.75
C LYS A 17 5.38 -6.22 -6.07
N GLN A 18 6.41 -5.71 -6.74
CA GLN A 18 7.75 -5.59 -6.16
C GLN A 18 7.74 -4.69 -4.91
N PHE A 19 7.05 -3.55 -4.94
CA PHE A 19 6.91 -2.65 -3.80
C PHE A 19 6.29 -3.32 -2.57
N TYR A 20 5.16 -4.00 -2.76
CA TYR A 20 4.46 -4.67 -1.66
C TYR A 20 5.22 -5.91 -1.15
N HIS A 21 5.91 -6.64 -2.03
CA HIS A 21 6.80 -7.73 -1.63
C HIS A 21 8.02 -7.21 -0.85
N ASP A 22 8.74 -6.23 -1.41
CA ASP A 22 9.98 -5.74 -0.83
C ASP A 22 9.75 -5.11 0.54
N LEU A 23 8.69 -4.34 0.72
CA LEU A 23 8.44 -3.63 1.98
C LEU A 23 7.71 -4.51 3.00
N PHE A 24 6.65 -5.19 2.59
CA PHE A 24 5.70 -5.86 3.50
C PHE A 24 5.73 -7.39 3.39
N GLY A 25 6.54 -7.96 2.49
CA GLY A 25 6.61 -9.40 2.29
C GLY A 25 5.34 -10.00 1.68
N LEU A 26 4.53 -9.20 0.98
CA LEU A 26 3.31 -9.71 0.36
C LEU A 26 3.64 -10.47 -0.93
N ASP A 27 3.29 -11.76 -0.95
CA ASP A 27 3.57 -12.65 -2.07
C ASP A 27 2.35 -12.79 -2.99
N MET A 28 2.59 -13.06 -4.27
CA MET A 28 1.52 -13.31 -5.23
C MET A 28 0.85 -14.66 -4.95
N VAL A 29 -0.47 -14.64 -4.81
CA VAL A 29 -1.32 -15.83 -4.65
C VAL A 29 -1.94 -16.25 -5.99
N LEU A 30 -2.43 -15.28 -6.76
CA LEU A 30 -3.13 -15.52 -8.01
C LEU A 30 -2.95 -14.34 -8.97
N ASP A 31 -2.82 -14.65 -10.26
CA ASP A 31 -2.82 -13.67 -11.36
C ASP A 31 -4.03 -13.93 -12.26
N ASN A 32 -4.89 -12.93 -12.41
CA ASN A 32 -6.08 -12.96 -13.26
C ASN A 32 -6.03 -11.81 -14.28
N ASP A 33 -5.09 -11.87 -15.23
CA ASP A 33 -4.98 -10.93 -16.37
C ASP A 33 -5.05 -9.44 -15.96
N GLY A 34 -4.11 -9.01 -15.12
CA GLY A 34 -4.01 -7.61 -14.66
C GLY A 34 -4.83 -7.30 -13.38
N ASN A 35 -5.41 -8.34 -12.78
CA ASN A 35 -5.91 -8.35 -11.41
C ASN A 35 -5.10 -9.37 -10.60
N ILE A 36 -4.17 -8.90 -9.77
CA ILE A 36 -3.29 -9.76 -8.98
C ILE A 36 -3.76 -9.77 -7.53
N ILE A 37 -3.90 -10.96 -6.96
CA ILE A 37 -4.17 -11.16 -5.54
C ILE A 37 -2.85 -11.47 -4.84
N LEU A 38 -2.51 -10.66 -3.84
CA LEU A 38 -1.41 -10.90 -2.92
C LEU A 38 -1.89 -11.59 -1.64
N THR A 39 -0.94 -12.07 -0.83
CA THR A 39 -1.21 -12.54 0.53
C THR A 39 -1.95 -11.47 1.35
N GLU A 40 -2.63 -11.88 2.41
CA GLU A 40 -3.51 -11.02 3.22
C GLU A 40 -4.70 -10.39 2.46
N GLY A 41 -4.95 -10.80 1.21
CA GLY A 41 -6.14 -10.42 0.45
C GLY A 41 -6.08 -9.02 -0.17
N LEU A 42 -4.88 -8.44 -0.30
CA LEU A 42 -4.66 -7.21 -1.07
C LEU A 42 -4.67 -7.52 -2.57
N VAL A 43 -5.44 -6.76 -3.33
CA VAL A 43 -5.58 -6.93 -4.78
C VAL A 43 -5.04 -5.70 -5.49
N LEU A 44 -4.13 -5.94 -6.44
CA LEU A 44 -3.59 -4.93 -7.34
C LEU A 44 -4.36 -4.98 -8.66
N GLN A 45 -4.97 -3.86 -9.04
CA GLN A 45 -5.74 -3.74 -10.27
C GLN A 45 -5.12 -2.71 -11.21
N GLU A 46 -4.85 -3.09 -12.47
CA GLU A 46 -4.30 -2.16 -13.46
C GLU A 46 -5.28 -1.02 -13.75
N GLU A 47 -4.78 0.22 -13.67
CA GLU A 47 -5.55 1.45 -13.84
C GLU A 47 -6.35 1.48 -15.15
N LYS A 48 -5.75 1.07 -16.28
CA LYS A 48 -6.42 1.11 -17.60
C LYS A 48 -7.66 0.22 -17.64
N ILE A 49 -7.57 -0.97 -17.06
CA ILE A 49 -8.67 -1.92 -16.97
C ILE A 49 -9.74 -1.34 -16.03
N TRP A 50 -9.34 -0.79 -14.89
CA TRP A 50 -10.27 -0.24 -13.91
C TRP A 50 -11.06 0.97 -14.43
N LYS A 51 -10.38 1.91 -15.12
CA LYS A 51 -11.03 3.04 -15.79
C LYS A 51 -12.04 2.58 -16.83
N LYS A 52 -11.73 1.51 -17.58
CA LYS A 52 -12.66 0.93 -18.55
C LYS A 52 -13.87 0.28 -17.88
N PHE A 53 -13.69 -0.39 -16.73
CA PHE A 53 -14.79 -1.02 -16.00
C PHE A 53 -15.74 -0.02 -15.35
N LEU A 54 -15.20 1.08 -14.82
CA LEU A 54 -16.00 2.07 -14.09
C LEU A 54 -16.41 3.29 -14.91
N GLU A 55 -15.79 3.50 -16.07
CA GLU A 55 -15.93 4.70 -16.92
C GLU A 55 -15.66 6.00 -16.13
N LYS A 56 -14.67 5.94 -15.23
CA LYS A 56 -14.30 7.03 -14.31
C LYS A 56 -12.80 7.18 -14.18
N GLU A 57 -12.37 8.40 -13.92
CA GLU A 57 -10.97 8.72 -13.59
C GLU A 57 -10.62 8.30 -12.18
N ILE A 58 -9.31 8.09 -11.95
CA ILE A 58 -8.74 7.70 -10.66
C ILE A 58 -8.05 8.92 -10.05
N ILE A 59 -8.37 9.18 -8.79
CA ILE A 59 -7.82 10.31 -8.03
C ILE A 59 -6.71 9.76 -7.14
N SER A 60 -5.46 10.05 -7.52
CA SER A 60 -4.27 9.79 -6.70
C SER A 60 -4.32 10.63 -5.42
N GLU A 61 -3.83 10.09 -4.30
CA GLU A 61 -3.73 10.80 -3.02
C GLU A 61 -5.09 11.33 -2.52
N SER A 62 -6.17 10.57 -2.76
CA SER A 62 -7.54 10.97 -2.41
C SER A 62 -7.78 11.10 -0.91
N ASN A 63 -6.95 10.47 -0.08
CA ASN A 63 -7.07 10.39 1.38
C ASN A 63 -8.41 9.80 1.86
N SER A 64 -9.09 9.01 1.02
CA SER A 64 -10.39 8.42 1.35
C SER A 64 -10.31 7.13 2.17
N CYS A 65 -9.17 6.45 2.14
CA CYS A 65 -8.90 5.21 2.87
C CYS A 65 -7.39 5.03 3.04
N GLU A 66 -6.97 4.19 3.98
CA GLU A 66 -5.58 3.77 4.15
C GLU A 66 -5.49 2.25 4.27
N LEU A 67 -4.36 1.69 3.85
CA LEU A 67 -3.94 0.34 4.20
C LEU A 67 -3.14 0.39 5.49
N TYR A 68 -3.61 -0.29 6.52
CA TYR A 68 -2.98 -0.28 7.84
C TYR A 68 -2.14 -1.54 8.05
N PHE A 69 -0.89 -1.37 8.45
CA PHE A 69 0.04 -2.43 8.81
C PHE A 69 0.63 -2.21 10.20
N GLU A 70 0.96 -3.30 10.88
CA GLU A 70 1.69 -3.27 12.14
C GLU A 70 3.14 -3.74 11.96
N GLU A 71 4.08 -3.02 12.56
CA GLU A 71 5.50 -3.37 12.56
C GLU A 71 6.12 -3.05 13.93
N ARG A 72 6.77 -4.06 14.54
CA ARG A 72 7.44 -3.91 15.84
C ARG A 72 8.72 -3.09 15.73
N GLU A 73 9.46 -3.25 14.64
CA GLU A 73 10.73 -2.57 14.39
C GLU A 73 10.56 -1.41 13.38
N ILE A 74 9.60 -0.51 13.64
CA ILE A 74 9.17 0.53 12.69
C ILE A 74 10.32 1.44 12.23
N GLU A 75 11.31 1.74 13.09
CA GLU A 75 12.48 2.51 12.71
C GLU A 75 13.30 1.82 11.62
N LYS A 76 13.50 0.49 11.73
CA LYS A 76 14.20 -0.31 10.72
C LYS A 76 13.39 -0.36 9.43
N PHE A 77 12.07 -0.47 9.53
CA PHE A 77 11.19 -0.41 8.38
C PHE A 77 11.31 0.93 7.64
N VAL A 78 11.26 2.06 8.35
CA VAL A 78 11.41 3.39 7.74
C VAL A 78 12.76 3.54 7.05
N GLN A 79 13.85 3.06 7.66
CA GLN A 79 15.18 3.06 7.02
C GLN A 79 15.21 2.21 5.74
N LYS A 80 14.57 1.03 5.77
CA LYS A 80 14.44 0.16 4.59
C LYS A 80 13.63 0.85 3.49
N LEU A 81 12.51 1.48 3.84
CA LEU A 81 11.65 2.24 2.93
C LEU A 81 12.44 3.35 2.24
N GLU A 82 13.12 4.21 2.99
CA GLU A 82 13.88 5.33 2.42
C GLU A 82 15.09 4.87 1.59
N LYS A 83 15.67 3.71 1.91
CA LYS A 83 16.77 3.12 1.13
C LYS A 83 16.31 2.55 -0.21
N LEU A 84 15.19 1.81 -0.23
CA LEU A 84 14.67 1.17 -1.44
C LEU A 84 13.90 2.15 -2.32
N TYR A 85 13.18 3.08 -1.71
CA TYR A 85 12.31 4.06 -2.37
C TYR A 85 12.63 5.48 -1.87
N PRO A 86 13.78 6.07 -2.25
CA PRO A 86 14.21 7.38 -1.77
C PRO A 86 13.29 8.55 -2.17
N SER A 87 12.44 8.34 -3.18
CA SER A 87 11.45 9.32 -3.66
C SER A 87 10.04 9.10 -3.08
N ILE A 88 9.90 8.28 -2.03
CA ILE A 88 8.60 8.02 -1.39
C ILE A 88 7.99 9.32 -0.86
N GLN A 89 6.67 9.48 -1.03
CA GLN A 89 5.95 10.66 -0.58
C GLN A 89 5.33 10.40 0.79
N TYR A 90 5.82 11.10 1.82
CA TYR A 90 5.27 11.02 3.17
C TYR A 90 4.10 11.98 3.35
N VAL A 91 3.03 11.48 3.98
CA VAL A 91 1.99 12.32 4.59
C VAL A 91 2.45 12.77 5.98
N ASN A 92 2.97 11.83 6.78
CA ASN A 92 3.70 12.14 8.00
C ASN A 92 4.87 11.18 8.19
N ARG A 93 6.05 11.76 8.48
CA ARG A 93 7.22 10.99 8.90
C ARG A 93 6.96 10.30 10.24
N LEU A 94 7.88 9.43 10.62
CA LEU A 94 7.82 8.69 11.89
C LEU A 94 7.52 9.63 13.06
N THR A 95 6.33 9.49 13.62
CA THR A 95 5.78 10.35 14.68
C THR A 95 5.27 9.47 15.81
N THR A 96 5.41 9.93 17.05
CA THR A 96 4.85 9.23 18.22
C THR A 96 3.55 9.91 18.64
N HIS A 97 2.45 9.16 18.68
CA HIS A 97 1.17 9.63 19.20
C HIS A 97 1.26 9.83 20.73
N SER A 98 0.33 10.63 21.26
CA SER A 98 0.29 10.95 22.70
C SER A 98 0.10 9.73 23.60
N TRP A 99 -0.45 8.63 23.07
CA TRP A 99 -0.60 7.34 23.77
C TRP A 99 0.59 6.38 23.58
N GLY A 100 1.69 6.84 22.97
CA GLY A 100 2.96 6.09 22.88
C GLY A 100 3.16 5.25 21.61
N GLN A 101 2.14 5.11 20.76
CA GLN A 101 2.25 4.42 19.47
C GLN A 101 3.09 5.21 18.48
N LYS A 102 4.02 4.57 17.78
CA LYS A 102 4.77 5.19 16.68
C LYS A 102 4.10 4.85 15.36
N VAL A 103 3.96 5.84 14.49
CA VAL A 103 3.35 5.68 13.17
C VAL A 103 4.12 6.43 12.09
N ALA A 104 4.07 5.92 10.87
CA ALA A 104 4.45 6.64 9.66
C ALA A 104 3.35 6.48 8.61
N ARG A 105 3.01 7.57 7.90
CA ARG A 105 2.11 7.49 6.75
C ARG A 105 2.78 8.01 5.50
N PHE A 106 2.60 7.29 4.42
CA PHE A 106 3.15 7.58 3.11
C PHE A 106 2.24 6.99 2.03
N TYR A 107 2.43 7.43 0.80
CA TYR A 107 1.75 6.84 -0.34
C TYR A 107 2.58 5.73 -0.96
N ASP A 108 1.92 4.71 -1.52
CA ASP A 108 2.58 3.81 -2.47
C ASP A 108 2.95 4.52 -3.78
N LEU A 109 3.38 3.74 -4.78
CA LEU A 109 3.80 4.27 -6.09
C LEU A 109 2.69 5.02 -6.85
N ASP A 110 1.43 4.80 -6.49
CA ASP A 110 0.26 5.27 -7.24
C ASP A 110 -0.70 6.13 -6.39
N GLY A 111 -0.26 6.56 -5.20
CA GLY A 111 -1.01 7.48 -4.36
C GLY A 111 -2.01 6.82 -3.42
N ASN A 112 -1.92 5.50 -3.20
CA ASN A 112 -2.70 4.81 -2.18
C ASN A 112 -2.05 5.03 -0.80
N LEU A 113 -2.82 5.53 0.17
CA LEU A 113 -2.31 5.84 1.51
C LEU A 113 -2.03 4.56 2.29
N ILE A 114 -0.85 4.50 2.92
CA ILE A 114 -0.43 3.43 3.81
C ILE A 114 -0.08 4.03 5.17
N GLU A 115 -0.59 3.42 6.24
CA GLU A 115 -0.11 3.61 7.60
C GLU A 115 0.66 2.37 8.05
N VAL A 116 1.84 2.59 8.63
CA VAL A 116 2.55 1.58 9.41
C VAL A 116 2.65 2.07 10.83
N GLY A 117 2.09 1.31 11.77
CA GLY A 117 2.12 1.60 13.20
C GLY A 117 2.83 0.54 14.01
N THR A 118 3.33 0.88 15.20
CA THR A 118 3.71 -0.14 16.18
C THR A 118 2.45 -0.83 16.71
N PRO A 119 2.49 -2.16 16.97
CA PRO A 119 1.40 -2.84 17.65
C PRO A 119 1.07 -2.14 18.98
N MET A 120 -0.22 -2.04 19.29
CA MET A 120 -0.71 -1.53 20.58
C MET A 120 -0.88 -2.65 21.61
#